data_AF-A0A0R3S7V2-F1
#
_entry.id   AF-A0A0R3S7V2-F1
#
_cell.length_a   1.000
_cell.length_b   1.000
_cell.length_c   1.000
_cell.angle_alpha   90.00
_cell.angle_beta   90.00
_cell.angle_gamma   90.00
#
_symmetry.space_group_name_H-M   'P 1'
#
loop_
_entity.id
_entity.type
_entity.pdbx_description
1 polymer ?
#
loop_
_entity_poly.entity_id
_entity_poly.type
_entity_poly.pdbx_seq_one_letter_code
_entity_poly.pdbx_strand_id
1 'polypeptide(L)'
;MGCVISCGVKLVLQIFNTVLFVAFIAVAIFGILLKTSKPVVESIINRLVSEHHVNKDETAKLAQFIIENADAVSALLIVAGFVLAALCLIGCIASCCGCKMLLKIYASVLIVLVIVQVIVVAYFFSDRNRVSKFIVISMTKSLEFYGADGASGDISTAIWNLTMNFHDEGRCCGMKGYTDFGRILFIFYPIRFY
;
A
#
# COMPACT_ATOMS: atom_id res chain seq x y z
N MET A 1 38.88 12.93 16.06
CA MET A 1 37.96 11.78 15.90
C MET A 1 36.64 12.10 15.17
N GLY A 2 36.18 13.36 15.08
CA GLY A 2 34.89 13.69 14.43
C GLY A 2 34.81 13.54 12.90
N CYS A 3 35.95 13.56 12.18
CA CYS A 3 35.96 13.45 10.72
C CYS A 3 35.58 12.03 10.23
N VAL A 4 36.04 11.00 10.94
CA VAL A 4 35.79 9.59 10.59
C VAL A 4 34.32 9.22 10.81
N ILE A 5 33.72 9.68 11.92
CA ILE A 5 32.30 9.46 12.25
C ILE A 5 31.40 10.15 11.22
N SER A 6 31.71 11.40 10.84
CA SER A 6 30.93 12.12 9.83
C SER A 6 31.02 11.49 8.43
N CYS A 7 32.15 10.86 8.10
CA CYS A 7 32.32 10.19 6.82
C CYS A 7 31.56 8.85 6.78
N GLY A 8 31.67 8.06 7.85
CA GLY A 8 30.97 6.78 7.98
C GLY A 8 29.45 6.90 7.93
N VAL A 9 28.86 7.89 8.63
CA VAL A 9 27.40 8.10 8.64
C VAL A 9 26.86 8.46 7.24
N LYS A 10 27.58 9.29 6.48
CA LYS A 10 27.20 9.64 5.11
C LYS A 10 27.24 8.42 4.17
N LEU A 11 28.27 7.58 4.33
CA LEU A 11 28.44 6.37 3.54
C LEU A 11 27.29 5.38 3.83
N VAL A 12 26.97 5.14 5.10
CA VAL A 12 25.84 4.27 5.49
C VAL A 12 24.52 4.82 4.95
N LEU A 13 24.26 6.12 5.10
CA LEU A 13 23.04 6.76 4.62
C LEU A 13 22.93 6.69 3.08
N GLN A 14 24.04 6.84 2.37
CA GLN A 14 24.08 6.69 0.92
C GLN A 14 23.80 5.26 0.48
N ILE A 15 24.42 4.25 1.10
CA ILE A 15 24.15 2.84 0.78
C ILE A 15 22.67 2.53 1.02
N PHE A 16 22.15 2.89 2.19
CA PHE A 16 20.77 2.62 2.56
C PHE A 16 19.78 3.29 1.60
N ASN A 17 19.96 4.58 1.30
CA ASN A 17 19.10 5.30 0.36
C ASN A 17 19.22 4.78 -1.08
N THR A 18 20.39 4.30 -1.49
CA THR A 18 20.57 3.70 -2.83
C THR A 18 19.83 2.38 -2.94
N VAL A 19 19.93 1.51 -1.92
CA VAL A 19 19.19 0.24 -1.88
C VAL A 19 17.68 0.49 -1.88
N LEU A 20 17.21 1.43 -1.04
CA LEU A 20 15.80 1.80 -1.01
C LEU A 20 15.33 2.42 -2.32
N PHE A 21 16.14 3.27 -2.95
CA PHE A 21 15.82 3.83 -4.26
C PHE A 21 15.57 2.73 -5.30
N VAL A 22 16.47 1.75 -5.39
CA VAL A 22 16.31 0.61 -6.31
C VAL A 22 15.06 -0.19 -5.98
N ALA A 23 14.79 -0.45 -4.70
CA ALA A 23 13.58 -1.15 -4.27
C ALA A 23 12.29 -0.40 -4.64
N PHE A 24 12.21 0.91 -4.40
CA PHE A 24 11.03 1.71 -4.73
C PHE A 24 10.81 1.87 -6.23
N ILE A 25 11.89 1.96 -7.01
CA ILE A 25 11.81 1.90 -8.47
C ILE A 25 11.28 0.54 -8.94
N ALA A 26 11.76 -0.57 -8.37
CA ALA A 26 11.24 -1.90 -8.68
C ALA A 26 9.73 -2.02 -8.36
N VAL A 27 9.30 -1.46 -7.23
CA VAL A 27 7.87 -1.40 -6.85
C VAL A 27 7.06 -0.55 -7.84
N ALA A 28 7.57 0.60 -8.26
CA ALA A 28 6.89 1.45 -9.25
C ALA A 28 6.79 0.75 -10.62
N ILE A 29 7.87 0.09 -11.07
CA ILE A 29 7.88 -0.71 -12.30
C ILE A 29 6.87 -1.86 -12.20
N PHE A 30 6.82 -2.56 -11.06
CA PHE A 30 5.83 -3.60 -10.82
C PHE A 30 4.41 -3.05 -10.92
N GLY A 31 4.14 -1.86 -10.36
CA GLY A 31 2.86 -1.16 -10.54
C GLY A 31 2.55 -0.88 -12.01
N ILE A 32 3.50 -0.41 -12.81
CA ILE A 32 3.32 -0.20 -14.26
C ILE A 32 3.00 -1.50 -14.99
N LEU A 33 3.70 -2.59 -14.64
CA LEU A 33 3.45 -3.93 -15.20
C LEU A 33 2.06 -4.44 -14.85
N LEU A 34 1.59 -4.21 -13.61
CA LEU A 34 0.23 -4.51 -13.19
C LEU A 34 -0.81 -3.81 -14.06
N LYS A 35 -0.58 -2.53 -14.35
CA LYS A 35 -1.48 -1.72 -15.18
C LYS A 35 -1.48 -2.14 -16.66
N THR A 36 -0.33 -2.56 -17.18
CA THR A 36 -0.14 -2.72 -18.62
C THR A 36 -0.42 -4.14 -19.12
N SER A 37 -0.20 -5.17 -18.30
CA SER A 37 -0.13 -6.55 -18.82
C SER A 37 -0.60 -7.63 -17.84
N LYS A 38 -1.89 -7.98 -17.89
CA LYS A 38 -2.49 -9.13 -17.19
C LYS A 38 -1.68 -10.45 -17.27
N PRO A 39 -1.21 -10.91 -18.46
CA PRO A 39 -0.46 -12.18 -18.53
C PRO A 39 0.92 -12.13 -17.84
N VAL A 40 1.54 -10.96 -17.76
CA VAL A 40 2.82 -10.78 -17.04
C VAL A 40 2.57 -10.83 -15.53
N VAL A 41 1.48 -10.21 -15.05
CA VAL A 41 1.07 -10.26 -13.64
C VAL A 41 0.86 -11.70 -13.19
N GLU A 42 0.03 -12.45 -13.92
CA GLU A 42 -0.27 -13.85 -13.62
C GLU A 42 1.01 -14.70 -13.58
N SER A 43 1.92 -14.48 -14.54
CA SER A 43 3.20 -15.19 -14.60
C SER A 43 4.12 -14.87 -13.41
N ILE A 44 4.16 -13.63 -12.94
CA ILE A 44 4.97 -13.21 -11.78
C ILE A 44 4.38 -13.77 -10.49
N ILE A 45 3.06 -13.64 -10.32
CA ILE A 45 2.36 -14.15 -9.14
C ILE A 45 2.55 -15.67 -9.01
N ASN A 46 2.37 -16.42 -10.10
CA ASN A 46 2.54 -17.87 -10.08
C ASN A 46 3.98 -18.28 -9.72
N ARG A 47 4.98 -17.49 -10.11
CA ARG A 47 6.37 -17.70 -9.70
C ARG A 47 6.57 -17.43 -8.21
N LEU A 48 6.04 -16.32 -7.68
CA LEU A 48 6.15 -15.97 -6.26
C LEU A 48 5.44 -16.97 -5.34
N VAL A 49 4.26 -17.47 -5.74
CA VAL A 49 3.50 -18.50 -5.01
C VAL A 49 4.22 -19.86 -5.02
N SER A 50 5.00 -20.15 -6.07
CA SER A 50 5.77 -21.40 -6.18
C SER A 50 7.10 -21.35 -5.43
N GLU A 51 7.71 -20.17 -5.31
CA GLU A 51 9.03 -19.97 -4.72
C GLU A 51 8.99 -19.83 -3.18
N HIS A 52 7.88 -19.33 -2.62
CA HIS A 52 7.72 -19.20 -1.18
C HIS A 52 6.75 -20.29 -0.67
N HIS A 53 7.16 -21.11 0.32
CA HIS A 53 6.33 -22.11 1.03
C HIS A 53 5.22 -21.45 1.87
N VAL A 54 4.45 -20.55 1.27
CA VAL A 54 3.35 -19.85 1.90
C VAL A 54 2.08 -20.69 1.74
N ASN A 55 1.20 -20.58 2.73
CA ASN A 55 -0.14 -21.13 2.65
C ASN A 55 -0.80 -20.69 1.33
N LYS A 56 -1.04 -21.65 0.43
CA LYS A 56 -1.45 -21.38 -0.96
C LYS A 56 -2.79 -20.64 -1.03
N ASP A 57 -3.64 -20.85 -0.03
CA ASP A 57 -5.00 -20.32 -0.03
C ASP A 57 -5.03 -18.80 0.20
N GLU A 58 -4.19 -18.26 1.08
CA GLU A 58 -4.14 -16.81 1.34
C GLU A 58 -3.46 -16.03 0.21
N THR A 59 -2.36 -16.58 -0.32
CA THR A 59 -1.64 -15.94 -1.43
C THR A 59 -2.43 -16.02 -2.74
N ALA A 60 -3.20 -17.09 -2.99
CA ALA A 60 -4.10 -17.17 -4.13
C ALA A 60 -5.23 -16.12 -4.05
N LYS A 61 -5.79 -15.88 -2.86
CA LYS A 61 -6.82 -14.83 -2.65
C LYS A 61 -6.25 -13.43 -2.86
N LEU A 62 -5.07 -13.17 -2.32
CA LEU A 62 -4.38 -11.89 -2.54
C LEU A 62 -4.02 -11.68 -4.01
N ALA A 63 -3.59 -12.74 -4.70
CA ALA A 63 -3.31 -12.71 -6.12
C ALA A 63 -4.54 -12.39 -6.96
N GLN A 64 -5.64 -13.12 -6.74
CA GLN A 64 -6.91 -12.88 -7.42
C GLN A 64 -7.38 -11.46 -7.23
N PHE A 65 -7.23 -10.93 -6.02
CA PHE A 65 -7.54 -9.55 -5.75
C PHE A 65 -6.71 -8.55 -6.55
N ILE A 66 -5.38 -8.71 -6.56
CA ILE A 66 -4.49 -7.82 -7.30
C ILE A 66 -4.83 -7.85 -8.80
N ILE A 67 -5.23 -9.00 -9.33
CA ILE A 67 -5.66 -9.16 -10.73
C ILE A 67 -7.00 -8.47 -10.98
N GLU A 68 -7.98 -8.66 -10.08
CA GLU A 68 -9.32 -8.09 -10.21
C GLU A 68 -9.31 -6.56 -10.06
N ASN A 69 -8.40 -6.03 -9.24
CA ASN A 69 -8.33 -4.60 -8.90
C ASN A 69 -6.99 -3.98 -9.32
N ALA A 70 -6.43 -4.49 -10.41
CA ALA A 70 -5.11 -4.12 -10.91
C ALA A 70 -4.95 -2.61 -11.11
N ASP A 71 -6.00 -1.89 -11.53
CA ASP A 71 -5.95 -0.44 -11.76
C ASP A 71 -5.77 0.37 -10.47
N ALA A 72 -6.55 0.08 -9.43
CA ALA A 72 -6.45 0.72 -8.13
C ALA A 72 -5.10 0.42 -7.44
N VAL A 73 -4.73 -0.86 -7.43
CA VAL A 73 -3.49 -1.33 -6.79
C VAL A 73 -2.26 -0.81 -7.53
N SER A 74 -2.26 -0.84 -8.86
CA SER A 74 -1.16 -0.30 -9.68
C SER A 74 -0.99 1.21 -9.48
N ALA A 75 -2.08 1.98 -9.45
CA ALA A 75 -2.00 3.42 -9.23
C ALA A 75 -1.32 3.75 -7.89
N LEU A 76 -1.66 3.01 -6.82
CA LEU A 76 -1.04 3.19 -5.51
C LEU A 76 0.45 2.82 -5.52
N LEU A 77 0.81 1.68 -6.11
CA LEU A 77 2.21 1.24 -6.25
C LEU A 77 3.06 2.22 -7.06
N ILE A 78 2.50 2.78 -8.14
CA ILE A 78 3.18 3.76 -9.01
C ILE A 78 3.41 5.06 -8.22
N VAL A 79 2.35 5.65 -7.65
CA VAL A 79 2.44 6.94 -6.97
C VAL A 79 3.34 6.85 -5.74
N ALA A 80 3.11 5.86 -4.87
CA ALA A 80 3.93 5.68 -3.67
C ALA A 80 5.39 5.33 -4.02
N GLY A 81 5.59 4.45 -5.00
CA GLY A 81 6.92 4.05 -5.47
C GLY A 81 7.73 5.24 -5.99
N PHE A 82 7.17 6.07 -6.87
CA PHE A 82 7.87 7.24 -7.39
C PHE A 82 8.12 8.33 -6.33
N VAL A 83 7.15 8.60 -5.44
CA VAL A 83 7.32 9.59 -4.38
C VAL A 83 8.44 9.18 -3.42
N LEU A 84 8.47 7.90 -3.00
CA LEU A 84 9.50 7.38 -2.11
C LEU A 84 10.86 7.26 -2.83
N ALA A 85 10.88 6.88 -4.11
CA ALA A 85 12.11 6.89 -4.90
C ALA A 85 12.68 8.31 -5.04
N ALA A 86 11.85 9.33 -5.29
CA ALA A 86 12.29 10.72 -5.34
C ALA A 86 12.90 11.17 -4.00
N LEU A 87 12.28 10.80 -2.87
CA LEU A 87 12.82 11.07 -1.54
C LEU A 87 14.20 10.42 -1.33
N CYS A 88 14.37 9.16 -1.74
CA CYS A 88 15.64 8.44 -1.65
C CYS A 88 16.70 9.05 -2.57
N LEU A 89 16.33 9.48 -3.78
CA LEU A 89 17.21 10.14 -4.73
C LEU A 89 17.73 11.48 -4.18
N ILE A 90 16.85 12.28 -3.56
CA ILE A 90 17.25 13.50 -2.84
C ILE A 90 18.24 13.15 -1.72
N GLY A 91 17.99 12.06 -0.98
CA GLY A 91 18.91 11.56 0.04
C GLY A 91 20.29 11.17 -0.51
N CYS A 92 20.35 10.52 -1.67
CA CYS A 92 21.59 10.20 -2.36
C CYS A 92 22.34 11.46 -2.79
N ILE A 93 21.66 12.43 -3.41
CA ILE A 93 22.25 13.72 -3.81
C ILE A 93 22.76 14.48 -2.58
N ALA A 94 22.00 14.51 -1.50
CA ALA A 94 22.38 15.16 -0.24
C ALA A 94 23.63 14.57 0.39
N SER A 95 23.84 13.26 0.25
CA SER A 95 25.06 12.59 0.73
C SER A 95 26.25 12.84 -0.20
N CYS A 96 26.05 12.73 -1.52
CA CYS A 96 27.11 12.86 -2.54
C CYS A 96 27.65 14.28 -2.71
N CYS A 97 26.79 15.31 -2.70
CA CYS A 97 27.23 16.69 -2.96
C CYS A 97 28.05 17.32 -1.83
N GLY A 98 28.20 16.63 -0.68
CA GLY A 98 28.96 17.14 0.46
C GLY A 98 28.36 18.38 1.16
N CYS A 99 27.30 18.97 0.59
CA CYS A 99 26.58 20.13 1.08
C CYS A 99 25.92 19.84 2.44
N LYS A 100 26.57 20.29 3.52
CA LYS A 100 26.08 20.12 4.91
C LYS A 100 24.66 20.66 5.09
N MET A 101 24.28 21.72 4.37
CA MET A 101 22.93 22.30 4.44
C MET A 101 21.86 21.38 3.84
N LEU A 102 22.12 20.75 2.68
CA LEU A 102 21.16 19.86 2.02
C LEU A 102 20.91 18.61 2.88
N LEU A 103 21.97 18.03 3.43
CA LEU A 103 21.88 16.88 4.33
C LEU A 103 21.11 17.22 5.61
N LYS A 104 21.29 18.42 6.16
CA LYS A 104 20.56 18.89 7.34
C LYS A 104 19.06 19.06 7.05
N ILE A 105 18.70 19.61 5.90
CA ILE A 105 17.29 19.73 5.47
C ILE A 105 16.68 18.34 5.28
N TYR A 106 17.38 17.44 4.58
CA TYR A 106 16.92 16.06 4.38
C TYR A 106 16.70 15.33 5.71
N ALA A 107 17.67 15.41 6.63
CA ALA A 107 17.54 14.83 7.96
C ALA A 107 16.38 15.45 8.75
N SER A 108 16.18 16.77 8.64
CA SER A 108 15.03 17.45 9.27
C SER A 108 13.71 16.93 8.73
N VAL A 109 13.58 16.74 7.42
CA VAL A 109 12.38 16.18 6.80
C VAL A 109 12.12 14.76 7.31
N LEU A 110 13.14 13.90 7.35
CA LEU A 110 13.01 12.55 7.89
C LEU A 110 12.61 12.54 9.37
N ILE A 111 13.21 13.41 10.19
CA ILE A 111 12.86 13.53 11.62
C ILE A 111 11.40 13.95 11.77
N VAL A 112 10.94 14.94 11.00
CA VAL A 112 9.54 15.36 11.02
C VAL A 112 8.62 14.22 10.59
N LEU A 113 8.97 13.45 9.54
CA LEU A 113 8.19 12.29 9.12
C LEU A 113 8.10 11.23 10.23
N VAL A 114 9.20 10.93 10.91
CA VAL A 114 9.22 9.98 12.04
C VAL A 114 8.38 10.50 13.21
N ILE A 115 8.49 11.78 13.56
CA ILE A 115 7.68 12.39 14.62
C ILE A 115 6.19 12.27 14.28
N VAL A 116 5.79 12.59 13.06
CA VAL A 116 4.41 12.45 12.60
C VAL A 116 3.95 10.99 12.71
N GLN A 117 4.77 10.03 12.26
CA GLN A 117 4.45 8.60 12.38
C GLN A 117 4.29 8.16 13.83
N VAL A 118 5.19 8.57 14.73
CA VAL A 118 5.12 8.25 16.16
C VAL A 118 3.87 8.86 16.80
N ILE A 119 3.53 10.12 16.48
CA ILE A 119 2.32 10.77 16.99
C ILE A 119 1.08 10.03 16.49
N VAL A 120 1.01 9.67 15.21
CA VAL A 120 -0.11 8.93 14.63
C VAL A 120 -0.27 7.58 15.32
N VAL A 121 0.81 6.81 15.45
CA VAL A 121 0.79 5.50 16.12
C VAL A 121 0.40 5.66 17.59
N ALA A 122 1.00 6.59 18.33
CA ALA A 122 0.68 6.83 19.74
C ALA A 122 -0.78 7.27 19.92
N TYR A 123 -1.29 8.14 19.06
CA TYR A 123 -2.69 8.58 19.08
C TYR A 123 -3.65 7.41 18.87
N PHE A 124 -3.33 6.51 17.92
CA PHE A 124 -4.13 5.31 17.69
C PHE A 124 -4.03 4.30 18.84
N PHE A 125 -2.84 4.10 19.40
CA PHE A 125 -2.62 3.12 20.48
C PHE A 125 -3.06 3.58 21.87
N SER A 126 -3.21 4.90 22.11
CA SER A 126 -3.58 5.43 23.42
C SER A 126 -4.96 4.96 23.91
N ASP A 127 -5.85 4.55 23.01
CA ASP A 127 -7.15 3.99 23.34
C ASP A 127 -7.39 2.78 22.45
N ARG A 128 -7.47 1.59 23.07
CA ARG A 128 -7.66 0.32 22.36
C ARG A 128 -8.92 0.34 21.48
N ASN A 129 -9.91 1.16 21.82
CA ASN A 129 -11.13 1.31 21.05
C ASN A 129 -11.01 2.34 19.92
N ARG A 130 -10.01 3.23 19.90
CA ARG A 130 -9.83 4.20 18.81
C ARG A 130 -9.43 3.54 17.52
N VAL A 131 -8.51 2.58 17.56
CA VAL A 131 -8.13 1.81 16.36
C VAL A 131 -9.35 1.11 15.79
N SER A 132 -10.08 0.36 16.63
CA SER A 132 -11.28 -0.36 16.21
C SER A 132 -12.36 0.59 15.66
N LYS A 133 -12.66 1.69 16.36
CA LYS A 133 -13.62 2.70 15.88
C LYS A 133 -13.17 3.35 14.57
N PHE A 134 -11.90 3.67 14.42
CA PHE A 134 -11.36 4.28 13.21
C PHE A 134 -11.42 3.32 12.02
N ILE A 135 -11.08 2.04 12.22
CA ILE A 135 -11.23 1.00 11.20
C ILE A 135 -12.70 0.86 10.81
N VAL A 136 -13.61 0.76 11.79
CA VAL A 136 -15.05 0.66 11.54
C VAL A 136 -15.57 1.86 10.74
N ILE A 137 -15.22 3.09 11.14
CA ILE A 137 -15.63 4.31 10.44
C ILE A 137 -15.05 4.36 9.03
N SER A 138 -13.77 4.03 8.87
CA SER A 138 -13.08 4.07 7.57
C SER A 138 -13.62 3.02 6.62
N MET A 139 -13.89 1.80 7.10
CA MET A 139 -14.54 0.73 6.35
C MET A 139 -15.98 1.09 6.00
N THR A 140 -16.74 1.65 6.94
CA THR A 140 -18.11 2.11 6.66
C THR A 140 -18.13 3.21 5.60
N LYS A 141 -17.17 4.14 5.65
CA LYS A 141 -17.02 5.18 4.61
C LYS A 141 -16.57 4.61 3.27
N SER A 142 -15.64 3.65 3.24
CA SER A 142 -15.27 3.02 1.96
C SER A 142 -16.44 2.26 1.36
N LEU A 143 -17.32 1.70 2.18
CA LEU A 143 -18.54 1.04 1.73
C LEU A 143 -19.48 1.99 0.97
N GLU A 144 -19.51 3.29 1.31
CA GLU A 144 -20.31 4.28 0.59
C GLU A 144 -19.84 4.48 -0.86
N PHE A 145 -18.57 4.20 -1.14
CA PHE A 145 -17.97 4.26 -2.48
C PHE A 145 -17.89 2.90 -3.16
N TYR A 146 -18.40 1.83 -2.54
CA TYR A 146 -18.40 0.50 -3.16
C TYR A 146 -19.25 0.51 -4.44
N GLY A 147 -18.66 0.09 -5.56
CA GLY A 147 -19.29 0.10 -6.88
C GLY A 147 -19.48 1.50 -7.49
N ALA A 148 -18.89 2.55 -6.90
CA ALA A 148 -18.91 3.90 -7.48
C ALA A 148 -17.87 4.03 -8.60
N ASP A 149 -18.15 4.86 -9.60
CA ASP A 149 -17.21 5.12 -10.68
C ASP A 149 -16.03 5.98 -10.21
N GLY A 150 -14.83 5.66 -10.69
CA GLY A 150 -13.60 6.43 -10.47
C GLY A 150 -12.70 5.83 -9.38
N ALA A 151 -11.48 6.39 -9.27
CA ALA A 151 -10.41 5.79 -8.49
C ALA A 151 -10.78 5.47 -7.02
N SER A 152 -11.58 6.31 -6.38
CA SER A 152 -12.02 6.08 -5.00
C SER A 152 -13.01 4.91 -4.87
N GLY A 153 -13.86 4.70 -5.88
CA GLY A 153 -14.80 3.58 -5.89
C GLY A 153 -14.14 2.27 -6.31
N ASP A 154 -13.19 2.31 -7.25
CA ASP A 154 -12.37 1.16 -7.61
C ASP A 154 -11.56 0.66 -6.40
N ILE A 155 -10.87 1.56 -5.68
CA ILE A 155 -10.11 1.22 -4.47
C ILE A 155 -11.03 0.66 -3.38
N SER A 156 -12.23 1.21 -3.22
CA SER A 156 -13.16 0.78 -2.18
C SER A 156 -13.77 -0.59 -2.49
N THR A 157 -14.18 -0.81 -3.73
CA THR A 157 -14.67 -2.11 -4.23
C THR A 157 -13.59 -3.17 -4.06
N ALA A 158 -12.36 -2.80 -4.39
CA ALA A 158 -11.21 -3.65 -4.22
C ALA A 158 -11.06 -4.12 -2.77
N ILE A 159 -10.88 -3.19 -1.83
CA ILE A 159 -10.64 -3.51 -0.42
C ILE A 159 -11.74 -4.40 0.16
N TRP A 160 -13.00 -4.15 -0.24
CA TRP A 160 -14.14 -4.94 0.20
C TRP A 160 -14.17 -6.35 -0.41
N ASN A 161 -13.86 -6.51 -1.70
CA ASN A 161 -13.75 -7.83 -2.32
C ASN A 161 -12.64 -8.68 -1.68
N LEU A 162 -11.50 -8.08 -1.30
CA LEU A 162 -10.50 -8.80 -0.49
C LEU A 162 -11.08 -9.28 0.83
N THR A 163 -11.62 -8.34 1.58
CA THR A 163 -11.94 -8.54 2.99
C THR A 163 -13.03 -9.61 3.14
N MET A 164 -13.99 -9.67 2.20
CA MET A 164 -15.04 -10.68 2.19
C MET A 164 -14.54 -12.08 1.79
N ASN A 165 -13.53 -12.15 0.91
CA ASN A 165 -13.00 -13.41 0.40
C ASN A 165 -11.81 -13.94 1.21
N PHE A 166 -11.23 -13.15 2.12
CA PHE A 166 -9.99 -13.49 2.84
C PHE A 166 -10.14 -14.71 3.78
N HIS A 167 -11.27 -14.86 4.48
CA HIS A 167 -11.46 -15.94 5.47
C HIS A 167 -12.05 -17.22 4.87
N ASP A 168 -11.44 -18.38 5.15
CA ASP A 168 -11.94 -19.71 4.74
C ASP A 168 -13.05 -20.28 5.63
N GLU A 169 -13.20 -19.81 6.87
CA GLU A 169 -14.14 -20.40 7.84
C GLU A 169 -15.48 -19.66 7.98
N GLY A 170 -15.70 -18.62 7.18
CA GLY A 170 -16.97 -17.90 7.13
C GLY A 170 -16.87 -16.69 6.22
N ARG A 171 -17.62 -16.69 5.12
CA ARG A 171 -17.74 -15.53 4.23
C ARG A 171 -18.37 -14.37 5.00
N CYS A 172 -17.56 -13.40 5.42
CA CYS A 172 -18.07 -12.14 5.96
C CYS A 172 -18.61 -11.30 4.80
N CYS A 173 -19.73 -10.60 5.00
CA CYS A 173 -20.36 -9.75 3.99
C CYS A 173 -20.78 -8.43 4.64
N GLY A 174 -20.06 -7.35 4.33
CA GLY A 174 -20.30 -6.04 4.94
C GLY A 174 -19.86 -5.94 6.41
N MET A 175 -20.17 -4.82 7.04
CA MET A 175 -19.85 -4.57 8.45
C MET A 175 -20.86 -5.24 9.40
N LYS A 176 -22.15 -5.22 9.05
CA LYS A 176 -23.30 -5.74 9.79
C LYS A 176 -24.10 -6.78 9.00
N GLY A 177 -23.65 -7.12 7.79
CA GLY A 177 -24.33 -8.05 6.90
C GLY A 177 -24.60 -7.45 5.52
N TYR A 178 -25.31 -8.22 4.69
CA TYR A 178 -25.65 -7.86 3.31
C TYR A 178 -26.49 -6.58 3.19
N THR A 179 -27.19 -6.17 4.26
CA THR A 179 -28.02 -4.95 4.29
C THR A 179 -27.22 -3.67 4.12
N ASP A 180 -25.90 -3.70 4.41
CA ASP A 180 -25.06 -2.52 4.26
C ASP A 180 -24.86 -2.12 2.78
N PHE A 181 -25.10 -3.04 1.83
CA PHE A 181 -25.07 -2.80 0.38
C PHE A 181 -26.43 -2.36 -0.17
N GLY A 182 -27.41 -2.05 0.68
CA GLY A 182 -28.79 -1.74 0.28
C GLY A 182 -28.94 -0.61 -0.76
N ARG A 183 -28.00 0.33 -0.86
CA ARG A 183 -27.97 1.34 -1.94
C ARG A 183 -27.60 0.76 -3.31
N ILE A 184 -26.75 -0.27 -3.36
CA ILE A 184 -26.29 -0.94 -4.58
C ILE A 184 -27.31 -1.99 -5.06
N LEU A 185 -28.17 -2.48 -4.15
CA LEU A 185 -29.25 -3.42 -4.44
C LEU A 185 -30.30 -2.87 -5.43
N PHE A 186 -30.39 -1.56 -5.61
CA PHE A 186 -31.21 -0.95 -6.67
C PHE A 186 -30.55 -0.99 -8.07
N ILE A 187 -29.22 -1.15 -8.15
CA ILE A 187 -28.48 -1.24 -9.43
C ILE A 187 -28.38 -2.70 -9.91
N PHE A 188 -28.29 -3.68 -9.00
CA PHE A 188 -28.20 -5.11 -9.31
C PHE A 188 -29.55 -5.84 -9.48
N TYR A 189 -30.68 -5.13 -9.51
CA TYR A 189 -31.99 -5.72 -9.82
C TYR A 189 -32.22 -6.10 -11.31
N PRO A 190 -31.20 -6.44 -12.14
CA PRO A 190 -31.46 -7.34 -13.26
C PRO A 190 -30.73 -8.67 -13.16
N ILE A 191 -30.07 -9.02 -12.06
CA ILE A 191 -29.50 -10.38 -11.89
C ILE A 191 -30.39 -11.21 -10.99
N ARG A 192 -31.42 -11.71 -11.66
CA ARG A 192 -32.40 -12.71 -11.23
C ARG A 192 -31.67 -13.95 -10.72
N PHE A 193 -31.73 -14.19 -9.40
CA PHE A 193 -31.46 -15.53 -8.85
C PHE A 193 -32.56 -16.47 -9.34
N TYR A 194 -32.18 -17.46 -10.16
CA TYR A 194 -32.88 -18.72 -10.32
C TYR A 194 -31.88 -19.84 -10.10
#